data_AF-A0A927T587-F1
#
_entry.id   AF-A0A927T587-F1
#
_cell.length_a   1.000
_cell.length_b   1.000
_cell.length_c   1.000
_cell.angle_alpha   90.00
_cell.angle_beta   90.00
_cell.angle_gamma   90.00
#
_symmetry.space_group_name_H-M   'P 1'
#
loop_
_entity.id
_entity.type
_entity.pdbx_description
1 polymer ?
#
loop_
_entity_poly.entity_id
_entity_poly.type
_entity_poly.pdbx_seq_one_letter_code
_entity_poly.pdbx_strand_id
1 'polypeptide(L)' 'MKRYSIRLKFELMMKDLYFQTEETDDSDERWEKACAGLEQVGDSCSSGPEFFEKAAAHYKSFGFERIAK' A
#
# COMPACT_ATOMS: atom_id res chain seq x y z
N MET A 1 -4.84 -6.68 -16.25
CA MET A 1 -4.78 -5.64 -15.19
C MET A 1 -5.34 -6.26 -13.92
N LYS A 2 -4.55 -6.28 -12.86
CA LYS A 2 -4.94 -6.88 -11.58
C LYS A 2 -5.13 -5.78 -10.54
N ARG A 3 -6.08 -5.99 -9.63
CA ARG A 3 -6.47 -4.99 -8.63
C ARG A 3 -6.30 -5.55 -7.23
N TYR A 4 -5.80 -4.70 -6.35
CA TYR A 4 -5.57 -5.01 -4.95
C TYR A 4 -6.19 -3.94 -4.08
N SER A 5 -6.54 -4.30 -2.85
CA SER A 5 -7.03 -3.36 -1.85
C SER A 5 -6.44 -3.71 -0.51
N ILE A 6 -6.16 -2.69 0.29
CA ILE A 6 -5.71 -2.86 1.66
C ILE A 6 -6.41 -1.86 2.58
N ARG A 7 -6.84 -2.34 3.74
CA ARG A 7 -7.31 -1.50 4.84
C ARG A 7 -6.12 -1.17 5.73
N LEU A 8 -5.77 0.10 5.76
CA LEU A 8 -4.73 0.62 6.62
C LEU A 8 -5.32 1.08 7.94
N LYS A 9 -4.63 0.79 9.04
CA LYS A 9 -4.94 1.32 10.37
C LYS A 9 -3.68 1.95 10.96
N PHE A 10 -3.82 3.16 11.49
CA PHE A 10 -2.78 3.86 12.24
C PHE A 10 -3.44 4.55 13.43
N GLU A 11 -3.09 4.12 14.64
CA GLU A 11 -3.78 4.52 15.87
C GLU A 11 -5.32 4.34 15.76
N LEU A 12 -6.08 5.44 15.84
CA LEU A 12 -7.54 5.47 15.71
C LEU A 12 -8.02 5.68 14.26
N MET A 13 -7.11 5.99 13.33
CA MET A 13 -7.43 6.24 11.93
C MET A 13 -7.46 4.94 11.14
N MET A 14 -8.44 4.84 10.23
CA MET A 14 -8.52 3.77 9.25
C MET A 14 -8.75 4.35 7.86
N LYS A 15 -8.15 3.73 6.85
CA LYS A 15 -8.32 4.14 5.46
C LYS A 15 -8.18 2.96 4.52
N ASP A 16 -9.14 2.80 3.62
CA ASP A 16 -9.05 1.84 2.53
C ASP A 16 -8.27 2.47 1.36
N LEU A 17 -7.24 1.76 0.89
CA LEU A 17 -6.52 2.10 -0.33
C LEU A 17 -6.74 1.03 -1.39
N TYR A 18 -6.78 1.47 -2.64
CA TYR A 18 -7.00 0.64 -3.81
C TYR A 18 -5.87 0.85 -4.80
N PHE A 19 -5.38 -0.24 -5.37
CA PHE A 19 -4.25 -0.24 -6.27
C PHE A 19 -4.50 -1.12 -7.49
N GLN A 20 -3.81 -0.80 -8.59
CA GLN A 20 -3.77 -1.62 -9.79
C GLN A 20 -2.34 -1.82 -10.26
N THR A 21 -2.10 -2.92 -10.97
CA THR A 21 -0.84 -3.18 -11.67
C THR A 21 -1.10 -4.05 -12.90
N GLU A 22 -0.10 -4.15 -13.77
CA GLU A 22 -0.15 -5.08 -14.90
C GLU A 22 -0.18 -6.52 -14.38
N GLU A 23 -1.00 -7.36 -15.02
CA GLU A 23 -1.10 -8.75 -14.62
C GLU A 23 0.14 -9.50 -15.14
N THR A 24 0.90 -10.03 -14.20
CA THR A 24 2.19 -10.70 -14.40
C THR A 24 2.25 -11.87 -13.42
N ASP A 25 3.04 -12.89 -13.73
CA ASP A 25 3.13 -14.10 -12.90
C ASP A 25 3.65 -13.80 -11.48
N ASP A 26 4.34 -12.67 -11.28
CA ASP A 26 4.93 -12.24 -10.01
C ASP A 26 4.11 -11.18 -9.26
N SER A 27 2.95 -10.76 -9.77
CA SER A 27 2.21 -9.62 -9.21
C SER A 27 1.75 -9.86 -7.76
N ASP A 28 1.36 -11.10 -7.43
CA ASP A 28 0.95 -11.49 -6.07
C ASP A 28 2.15 -11.52 -5.12
N GLU A 29 3.28 -12.07 -5.55
CA GLU A 29 4.49 -12.10 -4.74
C GLU A 29 4.99 -10.67 -4.44
N ARG A 30 4.95 -9.77 -5.43
CA ARG A 30 5.27 -8.35 -5.21
C ARG A 30 4.28 -7.69 -4.25
N TRP A 31 3.01 -8.03 -4.32
CA TRP A 31 2.00 -7.49 -3.42
C TRP A 31 2.25 -7.95 -1.98
N GLU A 32 2.56 -9.23 -1.77
CA GLU A 32 2.90 -9.78 -0.46
C GLU A 32 4.16 -9.14 0.12
N LYS A 33 5.22 -8.96 -0.68
CA LYS A 33 6.44 -8.24 -0.27
C LYS A 33 6.16 -6.78 0.09
N ALA A 34 5.32 -6.10 -0.68
CA ALA A 34 4.90 -4.74 -0.38
C ALA A 34 4.12 -4.67 0.94
N CYS A 35 3.21 -5.62 1.20
CA CYS A 35 2.47 -5.72 2.46
C CYS A 35 3.41 -5.97 3.65
N ALA A 36 4.38 -6.87 3.51
CA ALA A 36 5.34 -7.19 4.58
C ALA A 36 6.22 -5.99 4.96
N GLY A 37 6.58 -5.14 4.00
CA GLY A 37 7.37 -3.92 4.26
C GLY A 37 6.58 -2.76 4.88
N LEU A 38 5.26 -2.87 4.99
CA LEU A 38 4.40 -1.76 5.40
C LEU A 38 4.55 -1.39 6.89
N GLU A 39 4.91 -2.36 7.73
CA GLU A 39 5.12 -2.13 9.17
C GLU A 39 6.27 -1.14 9.40
N GLN A 40 7.40 -1.32 8.71
CA GLN A 40 8.53 -0.39 8.75
C GLN A 40 8.17 1.02 8.25
N VAL A 41 7.27 1.11 7.27
CA VAL A 41 6.75 2.42 6.83
C VAL A 41 5.98 3.08 7.97
N GLY A 42 5.12 2.32 8.66
CA GLY A 42 4.37 2.76 9.84
C GLY A 42 5.26 3.28 10.96
N ASP A 43 6.31 2.53 11.32
CA ASP A 43 7.26 2.89 12.38
C ASP A 43 8.00 4.22 12.10
N SER A 44 8.13 4.59 10.81
CA SER A 44 8.78 5.84 10.39
C SER A 44 7.85 7.06 10.38
N CYS A 45 6.56 6.90 10.72
CA CYS A 45 5.55 7.94 10.63
C CYS A 45 5.14 8.44 12.02
N SER A 46 4.88 9.74 12.13
CA SER A 46 4.38 10.36 13.37
C SER A 46 2.89 10.68 13.33
N SER A 47 2.21 10.42 12.21
CA SER A 47 0.78 10.69 12.05
C SER A 47 0.11 9.79 11.01
N GLY A 48 -1.20 9.60 11.14
CA GLY A 48 -2.00 8.84 10.17
C GLY A 48 -1.94 9.40 8.74
N PRO A 49 -2.09 10.72 8.50
CA PRO A 49 -1.97 11.28 7.16
C PRO A 49 -0.62 10.99 6.49
N GLU A 50 0.49 11.18 7.23
CA GLU A 50 1.85 10.87 6.76
C GLU A 50 1.98 9.38 6.41
N PHE A 51 1.49 8.50 7.29
CA PHE A 51 1.48 7.06 7.05
C PHE A 51 0.72 6.69 5.78
N PHE A 52 -0.48 7.24 5.57
CA PHE A 52 -1.27 6.92 4.37
C PHE A 52 -0.62 7.41 3.08
N GLU A 53 0.12 8.53 3.11
CA GLU A 53 0.89 9.01 1.96
C GLU A 53 2.14 8.15 1.71
N LYS A 54 2.93 7.86 2.75
CA LYS A 54 4.11 7.01 2.63
C LYS A 54 3.76 5.58 2.24
N ALA A 55 2.66 5.03 2.74
CA ALA A 55 2.14 3.73 2.32
C ALA A 55 1.82 3.73 0.82
N ALA A 56 1.15 4.75 0.30
CA ALA A 56 0.88 4.86 -1.13
C ALA A 56 2.16 4.97 -1.96
N ALA A 57 3.17 5.72 -1.48
CA ALA A 57 4.48 5.81 -2.13
C ALA A 57 5.24 4.48 -2.12
N HIS A 58 5.17 3.74 -1.02
CA HIS A 58 5.73 2.39 -0.89
C HIS A 58 5.11 1.41 -1.89
N TYR A 59 3.79 1.34 -1.97
CA TYR A 59 3.14 0.49 -2.99
C TYR A 59 3.51 0.91 -4.42
N LYS A 60 3.65 2.22 -4.68
CA LYS A 60 4.11 2.73 -5.97
C LYS A 60 5.52 2.25 -6.32
N SER A 61 6.45 2.15 -5.36
CA SER A 61 7.80 1.63 -5.64
C SER A 61 7.84 0.14 -5.99
N PHE A 62 6.77 -0.62 -5.69
CA PHE A 62 6.58 -2.00 -6.12
C PHE A 62 5.83 -2.15 -7.46
N GLY A 63 5.48 -1.02 -8.10
CA GLY A 63 4.75 -0.99 -9.37
C GLY A 63 3.23 -1.03 -9.22
N PHE A 64 2.70 -0.69 -8.04
CA PHE A 64 1.26 -0.59 -7.81
C PHE A 64 0.80 0.86 -7.89
N GLU A 65 -0.04 1.18 -8.87
CA GLU A 65 -0.60 2.51 -9.03
C GLU A 65 -1.86 2.67 -8.17
N ARG A 66 -1.91 3.73 -7.38
CA ARG A 66 -3.09 4.05 -6.58
C ARG A 66 -4.22 4.52 -7.49
N ILE A 67 -5.39 3.93 -7.32
CA ILE A 67 -6.61 4.35 -8.00
C ILE A 67 -7.53 5.08 -7.02
N ALA A 68 -8.11 6.19 -7.48
CA ALA A 68 -9.23 6.80 -6.78
C ALA A 68 -10.45 5.90 -6.98
N LYS A 69 -11.16 5.62 -5.90
CA LYS A 69 -12.43 4.91 -5.94
C LYS A 69 -13.54 5.88 -5.59
#